data_AF-F9YVR8-F1
#
_entry.id   AF-F9YVR8-F1
#
_cell.length_a   1.000
_cell.length_b   1.000
_cell.length_c   1.000
_cell.angle_alpha   90.00
_cell.angle_beta   90.00
_cell.angle_gamma   90.00
#
_symmetry.space_group_name_H-M   'P 1'
#
loop_
_entity.id
_entity.type
_entity.pdbx_description
1 polymer ?
#
loop_
_entity_poly.entity_id
_entity_poly.type
_entity_poly.pdbx_seq_one_letter_code
_entity_poly.pdbx_strand_id
1 'polypeptide(L)'
;MVSPIGEVTFDKEEPIENLTTWVYEQGSFVPTAKLIDGESFSIVSDYIGRPVLAFDENGEKVWSADYDIYGKLINLQGDKAFIPFRQLGQYEDVETGW
;
A
#
# COMPACT_ATOMS: atom_id res chain seq x y z
N MET A 1 -6.13 -24.14 14.61
CA MET A 1 -5.67 -25.56 14.62
C MET A 1 -5.19 -25.97 13.21
N VAL A 2 -4.32 -26.98 13.07
CA VAL A 2 -3.86 -27.47 11.75
C VAL A 2 -4.48 -28.83 11.48
N SER A 3 -5.14 -28.99 10.33
CA SER A 3 -5.72 -30.27 9.92
C SER A 3 -4.63 -31.25 9.45
N PRO A 4 -4.91 -32.57 9.42
CA PRO A 4 -3.94 -33.57 8.95
C PRO A 4 -3.48 -33.40 7.49
N ILE A 5 -4.17 -32.55 6.70
CA ILE A 5 -3.82 -32.22 5.31
C ILE A 5 -3.12 -30.85 5.17
N GLY A 6 -2.78 -30.20 6.29
CA GLY A 6 -2.05 -28.94 6.32
C GLY A 6 -2.92 -27.68 6.16
N GLU A 7 -4.25 -27.81 6.19
CA GLU A 7 -5.12 -26.63 6.23
C GLU A 7 -5.06 -26.02 7.63
N VAL A 8 -4.79 -24.72 7.67
CA VAL A 8 -4.84 -23.93 8.89
C VAL A 8 -6.27 -23.46 9.07
N THR A 9 -6.92 -23.90 10.15
CA THR A 9 -8.19 -23.32 10.59
C THR A 9 -7.89 -22.27 11.65
N PHE A 10 -8.34 -21.04 11.41
CA PHE A 10 -8.25 -19.98 12.41
C PHE A 10 -9.23 -20.27 13.54
N ASP A 11 -8.79 -20.03 14.77
CA ASP A 11 -9.59 -20.33 15.97
C ASP A 11 -10.74 -19.31 16.17
N LYS A 12 -10.72 -18.23 15.39
CA LYS A 12 -11.71 -17.15 15.33
C LYS A 12 -11.83 -16.67 13.88
N GLU A 13 -12.96 -16.03 13.53
CA GLU A 13 -13.08 -15.33 12.26
C GLU A 13 -11.99 -14.26 12.12
N GLU A 14 -11.50 -14.06 10.91
CA GLU A 14 -10.56 -12.97 10.66
C GLU A 14 -11.24 -11.63 10.91
N PRO A 15 -10.63 -10.73 11.70
CA PRO A 15 -11.17 -9.39 11.88
C PRO A 15 -11.10 -8.64 10.55
N ILE A 16 -12.25 -8.18 10.08
CA ILE A 16 -12.39 -7.38 8.85
C ILE A 16 -12.48 -5.87 9.13
N GLU A 17 -12.35 -5.46 10.40
CA GLU A 17 -12.30 -4.05 10.78
C GLU A 17 -10.99 -3.42 10.29
N ASN A 18 -11.07 -2.30 9.57
CA ASN A 18 -9.94 -1.59 8.94
C ASN A 18 -9.17 -2.44 7.92
N LEU A 19 -9.84 -3.39 7.26
CA LEU A 19 -9.25 -4.21 6.21
C LEU A 19 -8.82 -3.32 5.04
N THR A 20 -7.51 -3.24 4.80
CA THR A 20 -6.95 -2.61 3.60
C THR A 20 -6.66 -3.68 2.56
N THR A 21 -7.25 -3.54 1.38
CA THR A 21 -6.89 -4.34 0.20
C THR A 21 -6.02 -3.51 -0.73
N TRP A 22 -4.85 -4.05 -1.08
CA TRP A 22 -3.96 -3.46 -2.08
C TRP A 22 -4.09 -4.20 -3.40
N VAL A 23 -4.29 -3.45 -4.48
CA VAL A 23 -4.33 -3.98 -5.85
C VAL A 23 -2.98 -3.71 -6.50
N TYR A 24 -2.43 -4.71 -7.17
CA TYR A 24 -1.14 -4.63 -7.85
C TYR A 24 -1.30 -4.87 -9.34
N GLU A 25 -0.41 -4.27 -10.12
CA GLU A 25 -0.23 -4.62 -11.52
C GLU A 25 0.19 -6.10 -11.66
N GLN A 26 -0.35 -6.77 -12.67
CA GLN A 26 -0.13 -8.20 -12.85
C GLN A 26 1.35 -8.53 -13.06
N GLY A 27 1.88 -9.42 -12.21
CA GLY A 27 3.27 -9.88 -12.32
C GLY A 27 4.30 -8.87 -11.80
N SER A 28 3.88 -7.81 -11.11
CA SER A 28 4.77 -6.84 -10.48
C SER A 28 4.36 -6.55 -9.03
N PHE A 29 5.18 -5.75 -8.35
CA PHE A 29 4.91 -5.25 -7.01
C PHE A 29 4.44 -3.79 -7.02
N VAL A 30 4.01 -3.29 -8.18
CA VAL A 30 3.55 -1.90 -8.34
C VAL A 30 2.11 -1.81 -7.87
N PRO A 31 1.82 -1.09 -6.78
CA PRO A 31 0.46 -0.90 -6.33
C PRO A 31 -0.26 0.06 -7.28
N THR A 32 -1.51 -0.25 -7.59
CA THR A 32 -2.36 0.51 -8.51
C THR A 32 -3.63 1.02 -7.82
N ALA A 33 -4.05 0.39 -6.73
CA ALA A 33 -5.15 0.89 -5.91
C ALA A 33 -5.06 0.47 -4.43
N LYS A 34 -5.71 1.28 -3.58
CA LYS A 34 -5.99 0.99 -2.18
C LYS A 34 -7.50 0.97 -1.98
N LEU A 35 -8.02 -0.09 -1.36
CA LEU A 35 -9.43 -0.20 -0.98
C LEU A 35 -9.50 -0.35 0.55
N ILE A 36 -10.25 0.52 1.22
CA ILE A 36 -10.41 0.50 2.68
C ILE A 36 -11.75 1.13 3.04
N ASP A 37 -12.48 0.54 3.98
CA ASP A 37 -13.73 1.08 4.54
C ASP A 37 -14.79 1.53 3.50
N GLY A 38 -14.82 0.86 2.34
CA GLY A 38 -15.73 1.17 1.23
C GLY A 38 -15.23 2.25 0.27
N GLU A 39 -14.09 2.88 0.55
CA GLU A 39 -13.44 3.86 -0.30
C GLU A 39 -12.43 3.19 -1.25
N SER A 40 -12.23 3.81 -2.42
CA SER A 40 -11.25 3.37 -3.42
C SER A 40 -10.33 4.51 -3.83
N PHE A 41 -9.03 4.26 -3.83
CA PHE A 41 -8.03 5.23 -4.23
C PHE A 41 -7.19 4.68 -5.38
N SER A 42 -7.04 5.48 -6.45
CA SER A 42 -6.15 5.15 -7.56
C SER A 42 -4.73 5.61 -7.25
N ILE A 43 -3.73 4.78 -7.52
CA ILE A 43 -2.32 5.05 -7.26
C ILE A 43 -1.57 5.17 -8.58
N VAL A 44 -0.81 6.26 -8.73
CA VAL A 44 0.08 6.47 -9.87
C VAL A 44 1.52 6.32 -9.39
N SER A 45 2.28 5.52 -10.12
CA SER A 45 3.68 5.20 -9.82
C SER A 45 4.64 5.80 -10.85
N ASP A 46 5.91 5.98 -10.46
CA ASP A 46 6.99 6.39 -11.36
C ASP A 46 7.41 5.26 -12.33
N TYR A 47 8.42 5.51 -13.16
CA TYR A 47 8.89 4.57 -14.17
C TYR A 47 9.50 3.27 -13.62
N ILE A 48 9.85 3.21 -12.33
CA ILE A 48 10.26 1.96 -11.67
C ILE A 48 9.18 1.43 -10.73
N GLY A 49 7.97 1.99 -10.76
CA GLY A 49 6.84 1.48 -10.01
C GLY A 49 6.76 1.93 -8.55
N ARG A 50 7.42 3.04 -8.18
CA ARG A 50 7.27 3.66 -6.85
C ARG A 50 6.04 4.58 -6.82
N PRO A 51 5.16 4.48 -5.82
CA PRO A 51 4.00 5.37 -5.71
C PRO A 51 4.40 6.83 -5.56
N VAL A 52 3.86 7.70 -6.41
CA VAL A 52 4.12 9.15 -6.39
C VAL A 52 2.85 9.99 -6.19
N LEU A 53 1.68 9.47 -6.55
CA LEU A 53 0.39 10.16 -6.39
C LEU A 53 -0.70 9.16 -5.99
N ALA A 54 -1.70 9.65 -5.25
CA ALA A 54 -2.97 8.96 -5.08
C ALA A 54 -4.16 9.91 -5.23
N PHE A 55 -5.25 9.38 -5.78
CA PHE A 55 -6.49 10.10 -6.04
C PHE A 55 -7.68 9.35 -5.44
N ASP A 56 -8.67 10.09 -4.94
CA ASP A 56 -9.95 9.54 -4.52
C ASP A 56 -10.88 9.22 -5.72
N GLU A 57 -12.10 8.77 -5.44
CA GLU A 57 -13.11 8.44 -6.46
C GLU A 57 -13.57 9.65 -7.29
N ASN A 58 -13.42 10.88 -6.77
CA ASN A 58 -13.76 12.12 -7.46
C ASN A 58 -12.61 12.61 -8.36
N GLY A 59 -11.45 11.96 -8.30
CA GLY A 59 -10.24 12.38 -9.00
C GLY A 59 -9.48 13.49 -8.28
N GLU A 60 -9.79 13.75 -7.01
CA GLU A 60 -9.04 14.70 -6.18
C GLU A 60 -7.77 14.07 -5.65
N LYS A 61 -6.66 14.80 -5.72
CA LYS A 61 -5.36 14.32 -5.25
C LYS A 61 -5.33 14.33 -3.72
N VAL A 62 -5.33 13.16 -3.11
CA VAL A 62 -5.33 13.00 -1.64
C VAL A 62 -3.94 12.75 -1.06
N TRP A 63 -3.00 12.31 -1.89
CA TRP A 63 -1.63 12.00 -1.46
C TRP A 63 -0.62 12.23 -2.59
N SER A 64 0.59 12.67 -2.24
CA SER A 64 1.72 12.71 -3.18
C SER A 64 3.07 12.64 -2.48
N ALA A 65 4.05 12.05 -3.15
CA ALA A 65 5.41 11.91 -2.66
C ALA A 65 6.44 12.18 -3.77
N ASP A 66 7.43 13.02 -3.46
CA ASP A 66 8.67 13.12 -4.23
C ASP A 66 9.81 12.40 -3.51
N TYR A 67 10.70 11.78 -4.27
CA TYR A 67 11.87 11.05 -3.76
C TYR A 67 13.16 11.62 -4.33
N ASP A 68 14.23 11.57 -3.54
CA ASP A 68 15.58 11.81 -4.07
C ASP A 68 16.11 10.58 -4.85
N ILE A 69 17.31 10.73 -5.42
CA ILE A 69 17.95 9.65 -6.18
C ILE A 69 18.26 8.39 -5.36
N TYR A 70 18.24 8.48 -4.02
CA TYR A 70 18.44 7.36 -3.10
C TYR A 70 17.11 6.81 -2.56
N GLY A 71 15.97 7.33 -3.01
CA GLY A 71 14.64 6.89 -2.55
C GLY A 71 14.18 7.52 -1.25
N LYS A 72 14.86 8.56 -0.75
CA LYS A 72 14.42 9.28 0.44
C LYS A 72 13.26 10.22 0.09
N LEU A 73 12.22 10.19 0.91
CA LEU A 73 11.07 11.09 0.81
C LEU A 73 11.49 12.56 1.04
N ILE A 74 11.21 13.43 0.07
CA ILE A 74 11.51 14.88 0.16
C ILE A 74 10.22 15.68 0.39
N ASN A 75 9.20 15.50 -0.46
CA ASN A 75 7.96 16.29 -0.43
C ASN A 75 6.76 15.36 -0.31
N LEU A 76 6.28 15.16 0.91
CA LEU A 76 5.06 14.41 1.19
C LEU A 76 3.87 15.37 1.35
N GLN A 77 2.78 15.09 0.66
CA GLN A 77 1.46 15.69 0.91
C GLN A 77 0.50 14.56 1.27
N GLY A 78 -0.26 14.74 2.35
CA GLY A 78 -1.15 13.71 2.92
C GLY A 78 -0.51 12.95 4.07
N ASP A 79 -1.19 11.91 4.56
CA ASP A 79 -0.69 11.06 5.63
C ASP A 79 0.46 10.16 5.12
N LYS A 80 1.55 10.11 5.87
CA LYS A 80 2.70 9.26 5.57
C LYS A 80 2.33 7.77 5.59
N ALA A 81 1.43 7.37 6.48
CA ALA A 81 0.96 5.99 6.57
C ALA A 81 -0.06 5.63 5.47
N PHE A 82 -0.48 6.60 4.65
CA PHE A 82 -1.51 6.38 3.64
C PHE A 82 -1.09 5.32 2.62
N ILE A 83 0.16 5.41 2.12
CA ILE A 83 0.81 4.40 1.28
C ILE A 83 2.14 4.03 1.94
N PRO A 84 2.27 2.82 2.52
CA PRO A 84 3.44 2.42 3.29
C PRO A 84 4.59 1.85 2.44
N PHE A 85 4.54 1.98 1.11
CA PHE A 85 5.54 1.40 0.20
C PHE A 85 6.54 2.45 -0.27
N ARG A 86 7.84 2.21 -0.05
CA ARG A 86 8.91 3.13 -0.48
C ARG A 86 9.66 2.65 -1.71
N GLN A 87 9.93 1.36 -1.79
CA GLN A 87 10.56 0.69 -2.94
C GLN A 87 9.67 -0.49 -3.36
N LEU A 88 9.82 -0.98 -4.58
CA LEU A 88 9.10 -2.14 -5.09
C LEU A 88 9.16 -3.30 -4.08
N GLY A 89 8.02 -3.62 -3.47
CA GLY A 89 7.92 -4.71 -2.49
C GLY A 89 8.56 -4.45 -1.12
N GLN A 90 9.09 -3.25 -0.83
CA GLN A 90 9.57 -2.90 0.52
C GLN A 90 8.51 -2.10 1.27
N TYR A 91 8.13 -2.63 2.43
CA TYR A 91 7.30 -1.97 3.42
C TYR A 91 8.15 -1.03 4.28
N GLU A 92 7.67 0.18 4.56
CA GLU A 92 8.33 1.06 5.52
C GLU A 92 8.20 0.48 6.93
N ASP A 93 9.31 0.03 7.49
CA ASP A 93 9.34 -0.39 8.89
C ASP A 93 9.54 0.86 9.78
N VAL A 94 8.48 1.21 10.52
CA VAL A 94 8.47 2.35 11.45
C VAL A 94 9.55 2.23 12.54
N GLU A 95 9.99 1.01 12.85
CA GLU A 95 10.96 0.74 13.90
C GLU A 95 12.41 1.01 13.46
N THR A 96 12.72 0.80 12.18
CA THR A 96 14.09 0.94 11.65
C THR A 96 14.27 2.12 10.67
N GLY A 97 13.17 2.69 10.18
CA GLY A 97 13.15 3.87 9.32
C GLY A 97 13.55 3.60 7.87
N TRP A 98 13.69 2.33 7.47
CA TRP A 98 13.90 1.90 6.08
C TRP A 98 12.60 1.97 5.30
#